data_AF-A0AB38RG55-F1
#
_entry.id   AF-A0AB38RG55-F1
#
_cell.length_a   1.000
_cell.length_b   1.000
_cell.length_c   1.000
_cell.angle_alpha   90.00
_cell.angle_beta   90.00
_cell.angle_gamma   90.00
#
_symmetry.space_group_name_H-M   'P 1'
#
loop_
_entity.id
_entity.type
_entity.pdbx_description
1 polymer ?
#
loop_
_entity_poly.entity_id
_entity_poly.type
_entity_poly.pdbx_seq_one_letter_code
_entity_poly.pdbx_strand_id
1 'polypeptide(L)'
;MNRSAITSLRRRWSDEGVDNLRAQLLDQSRIVKPPHTLVSPWAETDDGLIDVRGLTAGSAELDIRYLTLERIDLSFARGPISVFESELFDCRFDFVALTGQPRFNRRFERCSFRGATLSRLALGPRVVDCDFTGAKARGLRSVPNTVFERCAFDDTDLTGAQFADTSFVECTFGGARFSAATSFVRCSFTRTAVEFSEAQVSRTTCDGTAIPDQWEGEADSAVALERYAGRYARALGVGDTEGMALDPEMDDS
;
A
#
# COMPACT_ATOMS: atom_id res chain seq x y z
N MET A 1 -18.08 -14.65 -0.06
CA MET A 1 -19.19 -14.24 0.84
C MET A 1 -20.12 -13.26 0.11
N ASN A 2 -21.44 -13.31 0.31
CA ASN A 2 -22.38 -12.40 -0.36
C ASN A 2 -22.51 -11.04 0.36
N ARG A 3 -23.13 -10.04 -0.28
CA ARG A 3 -23.25 -8.67 0.26
C ARG A 3 -23.98 -8.60 1.59
N SER A 4 -25.03 -9.40 1.78
CA SER A 4 -25.83 -9.41 3.02
C SER A 4 -24.99 -9.87 4.22
N ALA A 5 -24.21 -10.95 4.06
CA ALA A 5 -23.34 -11.44 5.10
C ALA A 5 -22.24 -10.43 5.47
N ILE A 6 -21.65 -9.74 4.48
CA ILE A 6 -20.70 -8.65 4.72
C ILE A 6 -21.35 -7.51 5.50
N THR A 7 -22.60 -7.16 5.18
CA THR A 7 -23.36 -6.15 5.93
C THR A 7 -23.59 -6.58 7.38
N SER A 8 -23.90 -7.85 7.63
CA SER A 8 -24.06 -8.38 8.99
C SER A 8 -22.75 -8.35 9.80
N LEU A 9 -21.61 -8.71 9.18
CA LEU A 9 -20.29 -8.59 9.80
C LEU A 9 -19.94 -7.15 10.20
N ARG A 10 -20.45 -6.16 9.48
CA ARG A 10 -20.25 -4.75 9.84
C ARG A 10 -21.18 -4.27 10.93
N ARG A 11 -22.45 -4.71 10.90
CA ARG A 11 -23.49 -4.30 11.86
C ARG A 11 -23.29 -4.89 13.26
N ARG A 12 -22.51 -5.96 13.42
CA ARG A 12 -22.20 -6.54 14.74
C ARG A 12 -21.25 -5.68 15.58
N TRP A 13 -20.54 -4.72 14.97
CA TRP A 13 -19.66 -3.80 15.69
C TRP A 13 -20.44 -2.62 16.26
N SER A 14 -20.40 -2.48 17.58
CA SER A 14 -20.78 -1.25 18.28
C SER A 14 -19.57 -0.32 18.42
N ASP A 15 -19.82 0.97 18.65
CA ASP A 15 -18.74 1.95 18.92
C ASP A 15 -17.90 1.52 20.14
N GLU A 16 -18.55 1.03 21.20
CA GLU A 16 -17.88 0.49 22.39
C GLU A 16 -16.97 -0.71 22.06
N GLY A 17 -17.39 -1.59 21.15
CA GLY A 17 -16.56 -2.72 20.71
C GLY A 17 -15.31 -2.26 19.94
N VAL A 18 -15.45 -1.23 19.11
CA VAL A 18 -14.31 -0.63 18.39
C VAL A 18 -13.36 0.05 19.38
N ASP A 19 -13.88 0.80 20.35
CA ASP A 19 -13.09 1.48 21.36
C ASP A 19 -12.39 0.51 22.31
N ASN A 20 -13.03 -0.62 22.63
CA ASN A 20 -12.39 -1.69 23.38
C ASN A 20 -11.19 -2.25 22.61
N LEU A 21 -11.32 -2.50 21.31
CA LEU A 21 -10.20 -2.97 20.48
C LEU A 21 -9.05 -1.95 20.45
N ARG A 22 -9.36 -0.64 20.33
CA ARG A 22 -8.34 0.42 20.42
C ARG A 22 -7.62 0.42 21.76
N ALA A 23 -8.35 0.27 22.86
CA ALA A 23 -7.77 0.21 24.19
C ALA A 23 -6.84 -1.01 24.34
N GLN A 24 -7.25 -2.17 23.81
CA GLN A 24 -6.39 -3.36 23.77
C GLN A 24 -5.10 -3.10 23.00
N LEU A 25 -5.17 -2.53 21.78
CA LEU A 25 -3.98 -2.20 20.98
C LEU A 25 -3.03 -1.25 21.75
N LEU A 26 -3.58 -0.22 22.40
CA LEU A 26 -2.80 0.71 23.20
C LEU A 26 -2.12 0.03 24.40
N ASP A 27 -2.84 -0.81 25.13
CA ASP A 27 -2.28 -1.53 26.28
C ASP A 27 -1.24 -2.55 25.85
N GLN A 28 -1.46 -3.28 24.75
CA GLN A 28 -0.48 -4.18 24.17
C GLN A 28 0.79 -3.43 23.74
N SER A 29 0.69 -2.19 23.23
CA SER A 29 1.88 -1.43 22.79
C SER A 29 2.85 -1.06 23.92
N ARG A 30 2.43 -1.24 25.18
CA ARG A 30 3.27 -1.04 26.38
C ARG A 30 4.02 -2.30 26.80
N ILE A 31 3.70 -3.43 26.20
CA ILE A 31 4.32 -4.73 26.49
C ILE A 31 5.54 -4.86 25.57
N VAL A 32 6.69 -5.21 26.16
CA VAL A 32 7.96 -5.29 25.39
C VAL A 32 8.11 -6.63 24.66
N LYS A 33 7.55 -7.72 25.22
CA LYS A 33 7.79 -9.08 24.72
C LYS A 33 6.64 -9.53 23.81
N PRO A 34 6.92 -9.86 22.52
CA PRO A 34 5.94 -10.46 21.62
C PRO A 34 5.72 -11.96 21.91
N PRO A 35 4.66 -12.59 21.36
CA PRO A 35 3.60 -11.98 20.56
C PRO A 35 2.58 -11.21 21.41
N HIS A 36 1.95 -10.21 20.82
CA HIS A 36 0.87 -9.44 21.43
C HIS A 36 -0.47 -10.08 21.10
N THR A 37 -1.41 -9.99 22.04
CA THR A 37 -2.69 -10.70 21.93
C THR A 37 -3.85 -9.74 21.95
N LEU A 38 -4.87 -10.04 21.13
CA LEU A 38 -6.15 -9.36 21.13
C LEU A 38 -7.24 -10.35 21.49
N VAL A 39 -8.25 -9.87 22.21
CA VAL A 39 -9.44 -10.61 22.58
C VAL A 39 -10.58 -10.12 21.70
N SER A 40 -11.10 -11.02 20.87
CA SER A 40 -12.31 -10.77 20.09
C SER A 40 -13.57 -11.08 20.91
N PRO A 41 -14.66 -10.29 20.77
CA PRO A 41 -15.97 -10.66 21.29
C PRO A 41 -16.60 -11.90 20.63
N TRP A 42 -16.05 -12.34 19.50
CA TRP A 42 -16.53 -13.49 18.75
C TRP A 42 -15.55 -14.66 18.85
N ALA A 43 -16.08 -15.86 18.64
CA ALA A 43 -15.24 -17.05 18.48
C ALA A 43 -14.26 -16.87 17.31
N GLU A 44 -13.14 -17.60 17.37
CA GLU A 44 -12.22 -17.68 16.24
C GLU A 44 -12.93 -18.13 14.96
N THR A 45 -12.42 -17.72 13.81
CA THR A 45 -12.89 -18.22 12.52
C THR A 45 -12.62 -19.71 12.38
N ASP A 46 -13.23 -20.35 11.36
CA ASP A 46 -13.01 -21.78 11.09
C ASP A 46 -11.53 -22.12 10.81
N ASP A 47 -10.76 -21.14 10.34
CA ASP A 47 -9.32 -21.25 10.10
C ASP A 47 -8.48 -20.94 11.36
N GLY A 48 -9.13 -20.76 12.51
CA GLY A 48 -8.50 -20.40 13.77
C GLY A 48 -7.87 -19.01 13.72
N LEU A 49 -8.56 -17.99 13.21
CA LEU A 49 -8.08 -16.60 13.28
C LEU A 49 -8.90 -15.82 14.31
N ILE A 50 -8.26 -14.88 15.00
CA ILE A 50 -8.96 -13.90 15.85
C ILE A 50 -9.92 -13.11 14.96
N ASP A 51 -11.22 -13.34 15.14
CA ASP A 51 -12.25 -12.78 14.27
C ASP A 51 -12.49 -11.30 14.60
N VAL A 52 -11.94 -10.40 13.78
CA VAL A 52 -12.25 -8.96 13.84
C VAL A 52 -12.86 -8.49 12.51
N ARG A 53 -13.46 -9.40 11.75
CA ARG A 53 -14.03 -9.13 10.43
C ARG A 53 -15.12 -8.07 10.49
N GLY A 54 -15.21 -7.27 9.42
CA GLY A 54 -16.22 -6.24 9.27
C GLY A 54 -16.05 -5.03 10.20
N LEU A 55 -14.93 -4.92 10.91
CA LEU A 55 -14.62 -3.77 11.75
C LEU A 55 -14.82 -2.45 11.00
N THR A 56 -15.54 -1.52 11.60
CA THR A 56 -15.74 -0.18 11.03
C THR A 56 -15.07 0.83 11.96
N ALA A 57 -13.89 1.33 11.59
CA ALA A 57 -13.12 2.24 12.45
C ALA A 57 -13.80 3.60 12.67
N GLY A 58 -14.76 4.01 11.83
CA GLY A 58 -15.39 5.32 11.94
C GLY A 58 -14.42 6.45 11.54
N SER A 59 -14.46 7.57 12.25
CA SER A 59 -13.59 8.74 11.98
C SER A 59 -12.23 8.66 12.69
N ALA A 60 -12.14 7.97 13.81
CA ALA A 60 -10.89 7.79 14.55
C ALA A 60 -10.08 6.63 13.97
N GLU A 61 -8.77 6.81 13.88
CA GLU A 61 -7.86 5.78 13.38
C GLU A 61 -7.86 4.53 14.28
N LEU A 62 -7.78 3.36 13.66
CA LEU A 62 -7.37 2.13 14.33
C LEU A 62 -5.87 1.95 14.07
N ASP A 63 -5.06 2.37 15.03
CA ASP A 63 -3.61 2.38 14.92
C ASP A 63 -3.02 1.14 15.60
N ILE A 64 -2.50 0.21 14.78
CA ILE A 64 -1.78 -0.97 15.23
C ILE A 64 -0.31 -0.57 15.32
N ARG A 65 0.18 -0.32 16.54
CA ARG A 65 1.49 0.31 16.74
C ARG A 65 2.42 -0.43 17.71
N TYR A 66 3.66 -0.66 17.29
CA TYR A 66 4.69 -1.34 18.09
C TYR A 66 4.28 -2.77 18.50
N LEU A 67 3.47 -3.44 17.68
CA LEU A 67 2.93 -4.76 18.00
C LEU A 67 3.52 -5.83 17.09
N THR A 68 3.67 -7.02 17.63
CA THR A 68 3.78 -8.26 16.86
C THR A 68 2.47 -9.00 17.00
N LEU A 69 1.69 -9.09 15.93
CA LEU A 69 0.38 -9.73 15.92
C LEU A 69 0.35 -10.91 14.97
N GLU A 70 -0.37 -11.96 15.37
CA GLU A 70 -0.45 -13.20 14.60
C GLU A 70 -1.91 -13.64 14.47
N ARG A 71 -2.24 -14.26 13.33
CA ARG A 71 -3.52 -14.95 13.12
C ARG A 71 -4.75 -14.07 13.35
N ILE A 72 -4.76 -12.84 12.81
CA ILE A 72 -5.91 -11.93 12.89
C ILE A 72 -6.67 -11.90 11.57
N ASP A 73 -8.00 -11.97 11.62
CA ASP A 73 -8.86 -11.77 10.45
C ASP A 73 -9.59 -10.42 10.49
N LEU A 74 -9.05 -9.45 9.77
CA LEU A 74 -9.60 -8.10 9.52
C LEU A 74 -10.39 -8.02 8.22
N SER A 75 -10.76 -9.15 7.60
CA SER A 75 -11.46 -9.12 6.31
C SER A 75 -12.75 -8.29 6.37
N PHE A 76 -13.03 -7.58 5.28
CA PHE A 76 -14.17 -6.69 5.11
C PHE A 76 -14.20 -5.44 6.02
N ALA A 77 -13.15 -5.21 6.82
CA ALA A 77 -13.02 -4.01 7.64
C ALA A 77 -12.95 -2.74 6.77
N ARG A 78 -13.24 -1.59 7.35
CA ARG A 78 -13.18 -0.30 6.65
C ARG A 78 -12.85 0.87 7.57
N GLY A 79 -12.20 1.88 6.98
CA GLY A 79 -11.89 3.14 7.63
C GLY A 79 -10.38 3.42 7.70
N PRO A 80 -9.97 4.42 8.49
CA PRO A 80 -8.57 4.73 8.72
C PRO A 80 -7.96 3.65 9.61
N ILE A 81 -7.22 2.72 9.01
CA ILE A 81 -6.50 1.65 9.71
C ILE A 81 -5.03 1.75 9.28
N SER A 82 -4.13 1.79 10.25
CA SER A 82 -2.68 1.82 10.01
C SER A 82 -1.96 0.77 10.84
N VAL A 83 -0.77 0.42 10.36
CA VAL A 83 0.11 -0.57 10.98
C VAL A 83 1.50 0.04 11.03
N PHE A 84 1.82 0.70 12.15
CA PHE A 84 3.07 1.42 12.32
C PHE A 84 4.02 0.69 13.27
N GLU A 85 5.28 0.57 12.88
CA GLU A 85 6.34 -0.13 13.60
C GLU A 85 5.90 -1.51 14.12
N SER A 86 5.12 -2.25 13.33
CA SER A 86 4.48 -3.51 13.76
C SER A 86 4.74 -4.67 12.81
N GLU A 87 4.86 -5.87 13.34
CA GLU A 87 5.06 -7.10 12.57
C GLU A 87 3.79 -7.95 12.57
N LEU A 88 3.32 -8.35 11.39
CA LEU A 88 2.11 -9.15 11.25
C LEU A 88 2.41 -10.47 10.56
N PHE A 89 1.95 -11.56 11.17
CA PHE A 89 2.11 -12.92 10.67
C PHE A 89 0.77 -13.62 10.52
N ASP A 90 0.54 -14.27 9.38
CA ASP A 90 -0.66 -15.09 9.16
C ASP A 90 -1.98 -14.32 9.33
N CYS A 91 -1.99 -13.03 8.95
CA CYS A 91 -3.15 -12.14 9.10
C CYS A 91 -3.91 -11.96 7.78
N ARG A 92 -5.22 -11.73 7.86
CA ARG A 92 -6.10 -11.48 6.71
C ARG A 92 -6.65 -10.07 6.70
N PHE A 93 -6.52 -9.42 5.56
CA PHE A 93 -7.06 -8.11 5.22
C PHE A 93 -7.97 -8.19 3.99
N ASP A 94 -8.46 -9.38 3.63
CA ASP A 94 -9.21 -9.54 2.39
C ASP A 94 -10.42 -8.62 2.33
N PHE A 95 -10.59 -7.95 1.20
CA PHE A 95 -11.68 -6.99 0.97
C PHE A 95 -11.75 -5.85 2.00
N VAL A 96 -10.65 -5.55 2.72
CA VAL A 96 -10.56 -4.34 3.55
C VAL A 96 -10.70 -3.10 2.66
N ALA A 97 -11.34 -2.05 3.17
CA ALA A 97 -11.41 -0.75 2.52
C ALA A 97 -10.70 0.30 3.37
N LEU A 98 -9.40 0.48 3.12
CA LEU A 98 -8.59 1.48 3.81
C LEU A 98 -8.90 2.88 3.26
N THR A 99 -8.93 3.87 4.14
CA THR A 99 -9.13 5.26 3.78
C THR A 99 -7.98 6.14 4.27
N GLY A 100 -7.78 7.29 3.64
CA GLY A 100 -6.69 8.21 3.97
C GLY A 100 -5.38 7.83 3.27
N GLN A 101 -4.26 7.89 4.00
CA GLN A 101 -2.93 7.51 3.52
C GLN A 101 -2.31 6.51 4.50
N PRO A 102 -2.84 5.28 4.55
CA PRO A 102 -2.38 4.29 5.52
C PRO A 102 -0.89 3.99 5.31
N ARG A 103 -0.22 3.66 6.42
CA ARG A 103 1.19 3.24 6.44
C ARG A 103 1.27 1.89 7.12
N PHE A 104 1.84 0.93 6.41
CA PHE A 104 2.01 -0.45 6.82
C PHE A 104 3.51 -0.72 6.77
N ASN A 105 4.20 -0.60 7.90
CA ASN A 105 5.66 -0.75 7.92
C ASN A 105 6.16 -1.83 8.88
N ARG A 106 7.48 -2.06 8.88
CA ARG A 106 8.21 -3.21 9.48
C ARG A 106 8.14 -4.51 8.70
N ARG A 107 7.17 -5.39 8.99
CA ARG A 107 7.16 -6.76 8.46
C ARG A 107 5.76 -7.30 8.31
N PHE A 108 5.48 -7.85 7.13
CA PHE A 108 4.27 -8.63 6.86
C PHE A 108 4.69 -9.98 6.31
N GLU A 109 4.17 -11.05 6.88
CA GLU A 109 4.53 -12.40 6.48
C GLU A 109 3.30 -13.31 6.45
N ARG A 110 3.09 -14.04 5.35
CA ARG A 110 1.91 -14.90 5.16
C ARG A 110 0.59 -14.14 5.34
N CYS A 111 0.55 -12.87 4.94
CA CYS A 111 -0.63 -12.03 5.05
C CYS A 111 -1.41 -11.98 3.74
N SER A 112 -2.73 -11.95 3.83
CA SER A 112 -3.62 -11.86 2.66
C SER A 112 -4.29 -10.49 2.57
N PHE A 113 -4.34 -9.92 1.38
CA PHE A 113 -4.94 -8.63 1.02
C PHE A 113 -5.85 -8.76 -0.21
N ARG A 114 -6.39 -9.96 -0.46
CA ARG A 114 -7.12 -10.26 -1.69
C ARG A 114 -8.34 -9.37 -1.83
N GLY A 115 -8.50 -8.75 -3.00
CA GLY A 115 -9.60 -7.84 -3.29
C GLY A 115 -9.68 -6.60 -2.38
N ALA A 116 -8.63 -6.30 -1.60
CA ALA A 116 -8.57 -5.13 -0.73
C ALA A 116 -8.54 -3.83 -1.53
N THR A 117 -9.04 -2.74 -0.95
CA THR A 117 -8.83 -1.38 -1.45
C THR A 117 -7.71 -0.73 -0.64
N LEU A 118 -6.54 -0.61 -1.27
CA LEU A 118 -5.26 -0.19 -0.68
C LEU A 118 -4.74 1.11 -1.31
N SER A 119 -5.64 1.95 -1.80
CA SER A 119 -5.29 3.18 -2.50
C SER A 119 -4.32 4.04 -1.67
N ARG A 120 -3.20 4.43 -2.29
CA ARG A 120 -2.16 5.28 -1.69
C ARG A 120 -1.49 4.74 -0.43
N LEU A 121 -1.61 3.44 -0.16
CA LEU A 121 -0.91 2.75 0.93
C LEU A 121 0.61 2.90 0.77
N ALA A 122 1.33 3.16 1.87
CA ALA A 122 2.77 2.97 1.93
C ALA A 122 3.09 1.63 2.62
N LEU A 123 3.87 0.76 1.99
CA LEU A 123 4.11 -0.61 2.43
C LEU A 123 5.61 -0.98 2.45
N GLY A 124 6.06 -1.69 3.49
CA GLY A 124 7.43 -2.23 3.60
C GLY A 124 8.17 -1.80 4.89
N PRO A 125 9.41 -2.24 5.14
CA PRO A 125 10.37 -2.71 4.14
C PRO A 125 10.40 -4.22 3.91
N ARG A 126 9.69 -5.05 4.69
CA ARG A 126 9.73 -6.51 4.47
C ARG A 126 8.33 -7.09 4.31
N VAL A 127 8.06 -7.64 3.14
CA VAL A 127 6.76 -8.23 2.78
C VAL A 127 7.03 -9.60 2.16
N VAL A 128 6.60 -10.66 2.83
CA VAL A 128 7.04 -12.02 2.51
C VAL A 128 5.83 -12.96 2.46
N ASP A 129 5.71 -13.79 1.43
CA ASP A 129 4.61 -14.74 1.30
C ASP A 129 3.20 -14.08 1.37
N CYS A 130 3.09 -12.84 0.88
CA CYS A 130 1.85 -12.07 0.95
C CYS A 130 1.05 -12.11 -0.36
N ASP A 131 -0.27 -12.07 -0.25
CA ASP A 131 -1.17 -12.18 -1.38
C ASP A 131 -1.98 -10.89 -1.58
N PHE A 132 -1.75 -10.19 -2.70
CA PHE A 132 -2.48 -8.99 -3.10
C PHE A 132 -3.44 -9.24 -4.25
N THR A 133 -3.73 -10.50 -4.62
CA THR A 133 -4.48 -10.83 -5.83
C THR A 133 -5.82 -10.08 -5.91
N GLY A 134 -6.05 -9.41 -7.04
CA GLY A 134 -7.27 -8.65 -7.30
C GLY A 134 -7.44 -7.38 -6.45
N ALA A 135 -6.41 -6.95 -5.70
CA ALA A 135 -6.49 -5.74 -4.90
C ALA A 135 -6.54 -4.48 -5.78
N LYS A 136 -7.16 -3.43 -5.24
CA LYS A 136 -7.19 -2.08 -5.81
C LYS A 136 -6.14 -1.24 -5.10
N ALA A 137 -4.91 -1.29 -5.60
CA ALA A 137 -3.73 -0.70 -4.97
C ALA A 137 -3.21 0.53 -5.74
N ARG A 138 -4.14 1.36 -6.24
CA ARG A 138 -3.81 2.58 -7.00
C ARG A 138 -2.93 3.51 -6.17
N GLY A 139 -1.81 3.95 -6.73
CA GLY A 139 -0.88 4.82 -6.01
C GLY A 139 -0.18 4.17 -4.82
N LEU A 140 -0.15 2.83 -4.73
CA LEU A 140 0.66 2.10 -3.75
C LEU A 140 2.11 2.59 -3.80
N ARG A 141 2.73 2.80 -2.65
CA ARG A 141 4.13 3.21 -2.53
C ARG A 141 4.91 2.18 -1.73
N SER A 142 6.07 1.78 -2.21
CA SER A 142 7.03 1.10 -1.34
C SER A 142 7.73 2.10 -0.42
N VAL A 143 8.04 1.66 0.80
CA VAL A 143 9.06 2.32 1.62
C VAL A 143 10.43 2.08 0.95
N PRO A 144 11.40 3.00 1.01
CA PRO A 144 12.72 2.75 0.43
C PRO A 144 13.34 1.46 0.97
N ASN A 145 14.04 0.71 0.10
CA ASN A 145 14.65 -0.58 0.42
C ASN A 145 13.64 -1.68 0.77
N THR A 146 12.41 -1.60 0.25
CA THR A 146 11.43 -2.67 0.45
C THR A 146 11.81 -3.92 -0.34
N VAL A 147 11.68 -5.07 0.32
CA VAL A 147 11.77 -6.39 -0.28
C VAL A 147 10.39 -7.04 -0.25
N PHE A 148 9.86 -7.31 -1.44
CA PHE A 148 8.73 -8.21 -1.67
C PHE A 148 9.30 -9.57 -2.06
N GLU A 149 9.05 -10.60 -1.25
CA GLU A 149 9.55 -11.95 -1.46
C GLU A 149 8.35 -12.91 -1.51
N ARG A 150 8.22 -13.70 -2.58
CA ARG A 150 7.10 -14.65 -2.78
C ARG A 150 5.73 -13.98 -2.65
N CYS A 151 5.59 -12.76 -3.15
CA CYS A 151 4.34 -12.02 -3.12
C CYS A 151 3.56 -12.16 -4.43
N ALA A 152 2.24 -12.30 -4.34
CA ALA A 152 1.35 -12.34 -5.49
C ALA A 152 0.69 -10.98 -5.74
N PHE A 153 0.89 -10.39 -6.91
CA PHE A 153 0.22 -9.16 -7.37
C PHE A 153 -0.70 -9.42 -8.57
N ASP A 154 -1.08 -10.68 -8.81
CA ASP A 154 -1.93 -11.03 -9.95
C ASP A 154 -3.28 -10.29 -9.92
N ASP A 155 -3.74 -9.84 -11.09
CA ASP A 155 -4.97 -9.05 -11.26
C ASP A 155 -5.06 -7.77 -10.40
N THR A 156 -3.94 -7.29 -9.86
CA THR A 156 -3.91 -6.09 -9.01
C THR A 156 -3.94 -4.83 -9.86
N ASP A 157 -4.76 -3.86 -9.47
CA ASP A 157 -4.72 -2.51 -10.04
C ASP A 157 -3.62 -1.69 -9.36
N LEU A 158 -2.47 -1.60 -10.01
CA LEU A 158 -1.29 -0.83 -9.58
C LEU A 158 -1.16 0.51 -10.33
N THR A 159 -2.26 1.04 -10.89
CA THR A 159 -2.27 2.34 -11.58
C THR A 159 -1.65 3.43 -10.69
N GLY A 160 -0.60 4.08 -11.19
CA GLY A 160 0.11 5.16 -10.49
C GLY A 160 0.94 4.71 -9.29
N ALA A 161 1.18 3.41 -9.11
CA ALA A 161 2.02 2.91 -8.03
C ALA A 161 3.47 3.38 -8.20
N GLN A 162 4.18 3.58 -7.10
CA GLN A 162 5.55 4.09 -7.10
C GLN A 162 6.43 3.15 -6.29
N PHE A 163 7.40 2.55 -6.97
CA PHE A 163 8.39 1.69 -6.36
C PHE A 163 9.78 2.30 -6.55
N ALA A 164 10.44 2.58 -5.44
CA ALA A 164 11.79 3.11 -5.43
C ALA A 164 12.68 2.23 -4.56
N ASP A 165 13.88 1.89 -5.05
CA ASP A 165 14.85 1.07 -4.31
C ASP A 165 14.22 -0.23 -3.80
N THR A 166 13.44 -0.90 -4.66
CA THR A 166 12.59 -2.04 -4.26
C THR A 166 13.06 -3.33 -4.94
N SER A 167 13.06 -4.44 -4.18
CA SER A 167 13.36 -5.76 -4.71
C SER A 167 12.12 -6.63 -4.73
N PHE A 168 11.88 -7.30 -5.85
CA PHE A 168 10.83 -8.29 -6.06
C PHE A 168 11.48 -9.65 -6.35
N VAL A 169 11.36 -10.58 -5.40
CA VAL A 169 11.98 -11.91 -5.46
C VAL A 169 10.89 -12.97 -5.49
N GLU A 170 10.84 -13.80 -6.53
CA GLU A 170 9.80 -14.83 -6.69
C GLU A 170 8.36 -14.28 -6.66
N CYS A 171 8.14 -13.08 -7.17
CA CYS A 171 6.80 -12.47 -7.19
C CYS A 171 6.06 -12.78 -8.50
N THR A 172 4.75 -12.59 -8.50
CA THR A 172 3.90 -12.71 -9.68
C THR A 172 3.13 -11.42 -9.96
N PHE A 173 2.94 -11.09 -11.24
CA PHE A 173 2.25 -9.88 -11.73
C PHE A 173 1.26 -10.20 -12.87
N GLY A 174 0.77 -11.45 -12.96
CA GLY A 174 -0.11 -11.88 -14.04
C GLY A 174 -1.40 -11.05 -14.07
N GLY A 175 -1.66 -10.34 -15.17
CA GLY A 175 -2.84 -9.48 -15.29
C GLY A 175 -2.80 -8.22 -14.42
N ALA A 176 -1.68 -7.92 -13.75
CA ALA A 176 -1.51 -6.66 -13.02
C ALA A 176 -1.61 -5.48 -14.00
N ARG A 177 -2.23 -4.40 -13.55
CA ARG A 177 -2.46 -3.21 -14.39
C ARG A 177 -1.53 -2.09 -13.98
N PHE A 178 -0.80 -1.59 -14.96
CA PHE A 178 0.03 -0.39 -14.84
C PHE A 178 -0.52 0.73 -15.74
N SER A 179 -0.04 1.94 -15.50
CA SER A 179 -0.30 3.12 -16.33
C SER A 179 0.99 3.93 -16.49
N ALA A 180 0.99 4.93 -17.38
CA ALA A 180 2.10 5.88 -17.55
C ALA A 180 2.55 6.64 -16.28
N ALA A 181 1.71 6.67 -15.23
CA ALA A 181 2.04 7.26 -13.93
C ALA A 181 2.65 6.25 -12.94
N THR A 182 2.71 4.97 -13.30
CA THR A 182 3.31 3.90 -12.48
C THR A 182 4.82 3.95 -12.67
N SER A 183 5.61 3.92 -11.60
CA SER A 183 7.07 4.06 -11.69
C SER A 183 7.83 2.96 -10.94
N PHE A 184 8.91 2.50 -11.56
CA PHE A 184 9.89 1.56 -11.02
C PHE A 184 11.28 2.18 -11.15
N VAL A 185 11.80 2.72 -10.05
CA VAL A 185 13.10 3.41 -10.01
C VAL A 185 14.06 2.62 -9.14
N ARG A 186 15.22 2.25 -9.70
CA ARG A 186 16.25 1.45 -8.99
C ARG A 186 15.68 0.16 -8.41
N CYS A 187 14.82 -0.50 -9.18
CA CYS A 187 14.20 -1.76 -8.75
C CYS A 187 15.00 -2.98 -9.22
N SER A 188 14.79 -4.11 -8.55
CA SER A 188 15.33 -5.40 -8.99
C SER A 188 14.23 -6.45 -9.00
N PHE A 189 14.20 -7.24 -10.07
CA PHE A 189 13.31 -8.38 -10.24
C PHE A 189 14.17 -9.62 -10.32
N THR A 190 14.03 -10.55 -9.37
CA THR A 190 14.77 -11.82 -9.34
C THR A 190 13.79 -12.97 -9.36
N ARG A 191 13.86 -13.82 -10.40
CA ARG A 191 12.91 -14.91 -10.66
C ARG A 191 11.47 -14.42 -10.64
N THR A 192 11.27 -13.24 -11.21
CA THR A 192 10.01 -12.51 -11.26
C THR A 192 9.82 -12.00 -12.68
N ALA A 193 8.80 -12.49 -13.37
CA ALA A 193 8.43 -11.98 -14.68
C ALA A 193 7.46 -10.80 -14.52
N VAL A 194 7.70 -9.72 -15.25
CA VAL A 194 6.85 -8.52 -15.23
C VAL A 194 6.85 -7.86 -16.61
N GLU A 195 5.65 -7.50 -17.07
CA GLU A 195 5.45 -6.73 -18.30
C GLU A 195 5.14 -5.28 -17.93
N PHE A 196 6.12 -4.39 -18.07
CA PHE A 196 6.00 -3.02 -17.58
C PHE A 196 4.97 -2.18 -18.35
N SER A 197 4.61 -2.56 -19.58
CA SER A 197 3.67 -1.80 -20.41
C SER A 197 4.06 -0.31 -20.46
N GLU A 198 3.12 0.62 -20.27
CA GLU A 198 3.36 2.08 -20.23
C GLU A 198 4.09 2.58 -18.96
N ALA A 199 4.40 1.71 -17.99
CA ALA A 199 5.02 2.14 -16.73
C ALA A 199 6.40 2.76 -16.96
N GLN A 200 6.74 3.76 -16.15
CA GLN A 200 8.06 4.36 -16.13
C GLN A 200 9.05 3.38 -15.46
N VAL A 201 10.17 3.12 -16.12
CA VAL A 201 11.24 2.26 -15.58
C VAL A 201 12.55 3.02 -15.69
N SER A 202 13.29 3.11 -14.59
CA SER A 202 14.64 3.67 -14.62
C SER A 202 15.59 2.94 -13.69
N ARG A 203 16.79 2.62 -14.17
CA ARG A 203 17.86 1.95 -13.42
C ARG A 203 17.41 0.63 -12.79
N THR A 204 16.52 -0.10 -13.47
CA THR A 204 15.92 -1.33 -12.97
C THR A 204 16.59 -2.54 -13.59
N THR A 205 16.62 -3.66 -12.88
CA THR A 205 17.23 -4.92 -13.35
C THR A 205 16.24 -6.09 -13.28
N CYS A 206 16.38 -7.06 -14.20
CA CYS A 206 15.71 -8.35 -14.17
C CYS A 206 16.76 -9.46 -14.25
N ASP A 207 16.79 -10.34 -13.24
CA ASP A 207 17.77 -11.41 -13.07
C ASP A 207 19.23 -10.95 -13.29
N GLY A 208 19.55 -9.77 -12.74
CA GLY A 208 20.86 -9.13 -12.84
C GLY A 208 21.15 -8.41 -14.17
N THR A 209 20.26 -8.51 -15.15
CA THR A 209 20.38 -7.80 -16.44
C THR A 209 19.67 -6.46 -16.35
N ALA A 210 20.30 -5.39 -16.85
CA ALA A 210 19.67 -4.07 -16.89
C ALA A 210 18.46 -4.07 -17.84
N ILE A 211 17.35 -3.51 -17.36
CA ILE A 211 16.17 -3.21 -18.17
C ILE A 211 16.38 -1.80 -18.74
N PRO A 212 16.18 -1.58 -20.04
CA PRO A 212 16.27 -0.25 -20.61
C PRO A 212 15.35 0.72 -19.87
N ASP A 213 15.86 1.92 -19.61
CA ASP A 213 15.03 2.99 -19.09
C ASP A 213 13.91 3.29 -20.10
N GLN A 214 12.68 3.43 -19.62
CA GLN A 214 11.52 3.79 -20.44
C GLN A 214 10.68 4.82 -19.72
N TRP A 215 10.33 5.89 -20.42
CA TRP A 215 9.42 6.92 -19.95
C TRP A 215 8.75 7.58 -21.16
N GLU A 216 7.52 7.18 -21.48
CA GLU A 216 6.80 7.76 -22.63
C GLU A 216 6.59 9.27 -22.48
N GLY A 217 6.41 9.75 -21.25
CA GLY A 217 6.26 11.17 -20.94
C GLY A 217 7.56 11.97 -20.84
N GLU A 218 8.74 11.39 -21.11
CA GLU A 218 10.01 12.13 -21.05
C GLU A 218 10.03 13.29 -22.04
N ALA A 219 9.52 13.06 -23.25
CA ALA A 219 9.43 14.09 -24.28
C ALA A 219 8.45 15.21 -23.88
N ASP A 220 7.27 14.85 -23.35
CA ASP A 220 6.26 15.82 -22.94
C ASP A 220 6.66 16.58 -21.67
N SER A 221 7.33 15.92 -20.72
CA SER A 221 7.90 16.54 -19.52
C SER A 221 9.04 17.50 -19.87
N ALA A 222 9.91 17.13 -20.80
CA ALA A 222 10.97 18.02 -21.28
C ALA A 222 10.40 19.28 -21.93
N VAL A 223 9.36 19.13 -22.76
CA VAL A 223 8.66 20.27 -23.39
C VAL A 223 7.94 21.13 -22.34
N ALA A 224 7.28 20.53 -21.36
CA ALA A 224 6.62 21.24 -20.27
C ALA A 224 7.63 22.03 -19.41
N LEU A 225 8.78 21.42 -19.10
CA LEU A 225 9.87 22.05 -18.37
C LEU A 225 10.47 23.22 -19.15
N GLU A 226 10.70 23.05 -20.46
CA GLU A 226 11.20 24.12 -21.33
C GLU A 226 10.19 25.29 -21.41
N ARG A 227 8.90 24.97 -21.53
CA ARG A 227 7.81 25.96 -21.52
C ARG A 227 7.75 26.70 -20.18
N TYR A 228 7.87 25.99 -19.07
CA TYR A 228 7.94 26.57 -17.72
C TYR A 228 9.16 27.47 -17.56
N ALA A 229 10.36 27.00 -17.94
CA ALA A 229 11.60 27.78 -17.90
C ALA A 229 11.48 29.08 -18.71
N GLY A 230 10.82 29.03 -19.88
CA GLY A 230 10.50 30.20 -20.68
C GLY A 230 9.54 31.19 -19.99
N ARG A 231 8.50 30.69 -19.29
CA ARG A 231 7.61 31.54 -18.48
C ARG A 231 8.36 32.18 -17.31
N TYR A 232 9.18 31.40 -16.61
CA TYR A 232 9.96 31.85 -15.47
C TYR A 232 10.98 32.92 -15.85
N ALA A 233 11.70 32.74 -16.97
CA ALA A 233 12.63 33.74 -17.50
C ALA A 233 11.93 35.08 -17.83
N ARG A 234 10.69 35.03 -18.35
CA ARG A 234 9.89 36.24 -18.60
C ARG A 234 9.47 36.91 -17.29
N ALA A 235 8.98 36.14 -16.32
CA ALA A 235 8.55 36.64 -15.01
C ALA A 235 9.70 37.28 -14.22
N LEU A 236 10.89 36.69 -14.25
CA LEU A 236 12.12 37.30 -13.71
C LEU A 236 12.41 38.67 -14.33
N GLY A 237 12.21 38.82 -15.63
CA GLY A 237 12.42 40.08 -16.34
C GLY A 237 11.47 41.21 -15.95
N VAL A 238 10.30 40.90 -15.38
CA VAL A 238 9.30 41.88 -14.90
C VAL A 238 9.15 41.90 -13.37
N GLY A 239 9.94 41.12 -12.63
CA GLY A 239 9.95 41.12 -11.17
C GLY A 239 8.78 40.39 -10.50
N ASP A 240 8.06 39.53 -11.22
CA ASP A 240 6.80 38.91 -10.79
C ASP A 240 6.95 37.38 -10.66
N THR A 241 7.87 36.92 -9.81
CA THR A 241 8.13 35.48 -9.61
C THR A 241 7.43 34.89 -8.39
N GLU A 242 6.92 35.73 -7.48
CA GLU A 242 6.27 35.28 -6.24
C GLU A 242 4.95 34.53 -6.48
N GLY A 243 4.32 34.71 -7.65
CA GLY A 243 3.07 34.04 -8.03
C GLY A 243 3.25 32.74 -8.83
N MET A 244 4.48 32.34 -9.19
CA MET A 244 4.70 31.16 -10.02
C MET A 244 4.74 29.86 -9.20
N ALA A 245 4.04 28.83 -9.66
CA ALA A 245 4.12 27.49 -9.08
C ALA A 245 5.56 26.94 -9.19
N LEU A 246 6.03 26.24 -8.15
CA LEU A 246 7.38 25.65 -8.11
C LEU A 246 7.52 24.38 -8.95
N ASP A 247 6.39 23.83 -9.41
CA ASP A 247 6.33 22.59 -10.17
C ASP A 247 5.69 22.85 -11.55
N PRO A 248 6.37 22.53 -12.67
CA PRO A 248 5.84 22.71 -14.02
C PRO A 248 4.52 21.96 -14.27
N GLU A 249 4.23 20.88 -13.53
CA GLU A 249 3.00 20.09 -13.69
C GLU A 249 1.77 20.70 -12.97
N MET A 250 1.96 21.67 -12.09
CA MET A 250 0.88 22.31 -11.31
C MET A 250 0.28 23.55 -12.00
N ASP A 251 0.85 24.00 -13.11
CA ASP A 251 0.49 25.26 -13.79
C ASP A 251 -0.57 25.06 -14.90
N ASP A 252 -0.89 23.81 -15.25
CA ASP A 252 -1.86 23.44 -16.31
C ASP A 252 -3.27 23.08 -15.76
N SER A 253 -3.59 23.47 -14.52
CA SER A 253 -4.92 23.31 -13.91
C SER A 253 -5.79 24.56 -13.97
#